data_AF-A0A920S5A3-F1
#
_entry.id   AF-A0A920S5A3-F1
#
_cell.length_a   1.000
_cell.length_b   1.000
_cell.length_c   1.000
_cell.angle_alpha   90.00
_cell.angle_beta   90.00
_cell.angle_gamma   90.00
#
_symmetry.space_group_name_H-M   'P 1'
#
loop_
_entity.id
_entity.type
_entity.pdbx_description
1 polymer ?
#
loop_
_entity_poly.entity_id
_entity_poly.type
_entity_poly.pdbx_seq_one_letter_code
_entity_poly.pdbx_strand_id
1 'polypeptide(L)'
;MRGYRVIFITFFLVCFNGLSLAKESSTKVFIIQPKNGEMVDKTFEVVFGIEGMTLAPAGTYQNNTGHHHLIIDAELPALSLPIPASENYVHFGKGQDRTLY
;
A
#
# COMPACT_ATOMS: atom_id res chain seq x y z
N MET A 1 44.80 -36.14 10.93
CA MET A 1 44.21 -36.98 9.87
C MET A 1 42.70 -36.69 9.89
N ARG A 2 41.97 -36.26 8.86
CA ARG A 2 42.14 -36.18 7.40
C ARG A 2 41.19 -35.05 6.96
N GLY A 3 41.66 -34.11 6.16
CA GLY A 3 40.84 -32.98 5.68
C GLY A 3 39.93 -33.39 4.53
N TYR A 4 38.80 -32.69 4.39
CA TYR A 4 37.99 -32.73 3.17
C TYR A 4 37.70 -31.29 2.73
N ARG A 5 38.19 -30.93 1.55
CA ARG A 5 37.81 -29.71 0.84
C ARG A 5 36.76 -30.12 -0.18
N VAL A 6 35.54 -29.62 -0.02
CA VAL A 6 34.50 -29.75 -1.06
C VAL A 6 34.67 -28.56 -1.99
N ILE A 7 35.12 -28.83 -3.22
CA ILE A 7 35.23 -27.83 -4.29
C ILE A 7 33.87 -27.80 -4.98
N PHE A 8 33.12 -26.71 -4.84
CA PHE A 8 31.97 -26.46 -5.71
C PHE A 8 32.47 -25.81 -7.00
N ILE A 9 32.41 -26.57 -8.09
CA ILE A 9 32.71 -26.09 -9.45
C ILE A 9 31.61 -25.10 -9.85
N THR A 10 32.01 -23.86 -10.13
CA THR A 10 31.15 -22.82 -10.69
C THR A 10 30.80 -23.19 -12.13
N PHE A 11 29.65 -23.83 -12.35
CA PHE A 11 29.08 -23.98 -13.69
C PHE A 11 28.25 -22.74 -14.01
N PHE A 12 28.88 -21.72 -14.58
CA PHE A 12 28.20 -20.54 -15.10
C PHE A 12 27.54 -20.89 -16.43
N LEU A 13 26.34 -21.48 -16.37
CA LEU A 13 25.43 -21.55 -17.52
C LEU A 13 24.34 -20.51 -17.29
N VAL A 14 24.56 -19.29 -17.77
CA VAL A 14 23.51 -18.29 -17.89
C VAL A 14 22.69 -18.65 -19.14
N CYS A 15 21.70 -19.51 -18.94
CA CYS A 15 20.50 -19.44 -19.77
C CYS A 15 19.62 -18.38 -19.10
N PHE A 16 19.62 -17.19 -19.70
CA PHE A 16 18.80 -16.04 -19.34
C PHE A 16 17.32 -16.46 -19.48
N ASN A 17 16.76 -17.09 -18.45
CA ASN A 17 15.32 -17.12 -18.29
C ASN A 17 14.93 -15.66 -18.18
N GLY A 18 14.14 -15.16 -19.12
CA GLY A 18 13.64 -13.79 -19.13
C GLY A 18 13.05 -13.50 -17.76
N LEU A 19 13.85 -12.85 -16.92
CA LEU A 19 13.40 -12.31 -15.67
C LEU A 19 12.54 -11.15 -16.11
N SER A 20 11.23 -11.40 -16.21
CA SER A 20 10.26 -10.34 -16.13
C SER A 20 10.53 -9.69 -14.78
N LEU A 21 11.35 -8.65 -14.80
CA LEU A 21 11.30 -7.62 -13.79
C LEU A 21 9.93 -6.97 -14.00
N ALA A 22 8.90 -7.63 -13.46
CA ALA A 22 7.79 -6.87 -12.94
C ALA A 22 8.47 -5.89 -11.99
N LYS A 23 8.69 -4.67 -12.49
CA LYS A 23 9.04 -3.55 -11.65
C LYS A 23 7.90 -3.52 -10.67
N GLU A 24 8.12 -4.02 -9.45
CA GLU A 24 7.27 -3.67 -8.34
C GLU A 24 7.32 -2.14 -8.30
N SER A 25 6.34 -1.50 -8.94
CA SER A 25 5.93 -0.19 -8.48
C SER A 25 5.42 -0.47 -7.08
N SER A 26 6.24 -0.18 -6.07
CA SER A 26 5.85 -0.29 -4.68
C SER A 26 4.81 0.80 -4.39
N THR A 27 3.62 0.60 -4.93
CA THR A 27 2.47 1.44 -4.70
C THR A 27 1.95 1.10 -3.33
N LYS A 28 1.89 2.10 -2.44
CA LYS A 28 1.39 1.88 -1.08
C LYS A 28 0.56 3.07 -0.63
N VAL A 29 -0.45 2.75 0.17
CA VAL A 29 -1.21 3.70 0.97
C VAL A 29 -1.01 3.35 2.43
N PHE A 30 -0.91 4.35 3.29
CA PHE A 30 -0.65 4.16 4.70
C PHE A 30 -1.20 5.32 5.52
N ILE A 31 -1.29 5.13 6.84
CA ILE A 31 -1.65 6.18 7.78
C ILE A 31 -0.35 6.74 8.35
N ILE A 32 -0.14 8.04 8.17
CA ILE A 32 1.00 8.79 8.74
C ILE A 32 0.73 9.08 10.22
N GLN A 33 -0.50 9.48 10.53
CA GLN A 33 -1.00 9.78 11.87
C GLN A 33 -2.47 9.38 11.99
N PRO A 34 -2.93 8.83 13.13
CA PRO A 34 -2.12 8.38 14.27
C PRO A 34 -1.24 7.17 13.92
N LYS A 35 -0.15 6.97 14.68
CA LYS A 35 0.64 5.75 14.58
C LYS A 35 -0.16 4.58 15.11
N ASN A 36 0.12 3.39 14.61
CA ASN A 36 -0.51 2.18 15.11
C ASN A 36 -0.31 2.03 16.63
N GLY A 37 -1.41 1.93 17.38
CA GLY A 37 -1.42 1.83 18.85
C GLY A 37 -1.21 3.16 19.60
N GLU A 38 -1.16 4.29 18.91
CA GLU A 38 -1.09 5.62 19.54
C GLU A 38 -2.40 5.95 20.27
N MET A 39 -2.28 6.43 21.51
CA MET A 39 -3.43 7.01 22.22
C MET A 39 -3.70 8.40 21.66
N VAL A 40 -4.95 8.65 21.27
CA VAL A 40 -5.41 9.91 20.71
C VAL A 40 -6.44 10.57 21.64
N ASP A 41 -6.58 11.88 21.52
CA ASP A 41 -7.63 12.63 22.21
C ASP A 41 -9.02 12.33 21.62
N LYS A 42 -10.07 12.92 22.20
CA LYS A 42 -11.45 12.81 21.68
C LYS A 42 -11.59 13.28 20.24
N THR A 43 -10.71 14.19 19.82
CA THR A 43 -10.66 14.73 18.47
C THR A 43 -9.22 14.72 18.04
N PHE A 44 -8.93 14.16 16.87
CA PHE A 44 -7.57 13.99 16.37
C PHE A 44 -7.52 14.07 14.85
N GLU A 45 -6.34 14.37 14.32
CA GLU A 45 -6.13 14.37 12.88
C GLU A 45 -5.74 12.96 12.41
N VAL A 46 -6.38 12.52 11.32
CA VAL A 46 -5.92 11.37 10.53
C VAL A 46 -5.25 11.92 9.29
N VAL A 47 -4.00 11.54 9.07
CA VAL A 47 -3.19 11.95 7.92
C VAL A 47 -2.84 10.74 7.08
N PHE A 48 -3.17 10.78 5.79
CA PHE A 48 -2.95 9.71 4.83
C PHE A 48 -1.63 9.91 4.08
N GLY A 49 -0.98 8.79 3.75
CA GLY A 49 0.17 8.72 2.88
C GLY A 49 -0.12 7.90 1.64
N ILE A 50 0.49 8.29 0.52
CA ILE A 50 0.48 7.55 -0.74
C ILE A 50 1.87 7.62 -1.38
N GLU A 51 2.36 6.51 -1.91
CA GLU A 51 3.60 6.43 -2.69
C GLU A 51 3.34 5.60 -3.95
N GLY A 52 3.95 5.97 -5.08
CA GLY A 52 3.77 5.29 -6.37
C GLY A 52 2.47 5.62 -7.11
N MET A 53 1.60 6.45 -6.52
CA MET A 53 0.35 6.94 -7.10
C MET A 53 0.14 8.44 -6.82
N THR A 54 -0.77 9.04 -7.57
CA THR A 54 -1.20 10.45 -7.38
C THR A 54 -2.59 10.50 -6.74
N LEU A 55 -2.73 11.32 -5.71
CA LEU A 55 -4.02 11.59 -5.08
C LEU A 55 -4.86 12.51 -5.99
N ALA A 56 -6.10 12.12 -6.28
CA ALA A 56 -7.01 12.86 -7.15
C ALA A 56 -8.48 12.63 -6.78
N PRO A 57 -9.41 13.51 -7.19
CA PRO A 57 -10.84 13.31 -6.96
C PRO A 57 -11.37 12.01 -7.59
N ALA A 58 -12.40 11.43 -6.99
CA ALA A 58 -13.15 10.32 -7.57
C ALA A 58 -13.68 10.69 -8.97
N GLY A 59 -13.65 9.73 -9.90
CA GLY A 59 -13.98 9.97 -11.31
C GLY A 59 -12.84 10.55 -12.16
N THR A 60 -11.65 10.69 -11.58
CA THR A 60 -10.43 11.01 -12.32
C THR A 60 -9.93 9.76 -13.05
N TYR A 61 -9.84 9.81 -14.39
CA TYR A 61 -9.48 8.66 -15.24
C TYR A 61 -8.03 8.66 -15.73
N GLN A 62 -7.15 9.47 -15.13
CA GLN A 62 -5.73 9.42 -15.48
C GLN A 62 -5.04 8.19 -14.88
N ASN A 63 -3.95 7.76 -15.49
CA ASN A 63 -3.20 6.61 -15.00
C ASN A 63 -2.63 6.86 -13.60
N ASN A 64 -2.68 5.84 -12.74
CA ASN A 64 -2.14 5.86 -11.38
C ASN A 64 -2.72 6.95 -10.46
N THR A 65 -3.98 7.36 -10.70
CA THR A 65 -4.71 8.26 -9.81
C THR A 65 -5.72 7.53 -8.94
N GLY A 66 -5.98 8.03 -7.74
CA GLY A 66 -7.00 7.48 -6.84
C GLY A 66 -7.28 8.41 -5.66
N HIS A 67 -8.13 7.96 -4.74
CA HIS A 67 -8.47 8.67 -3.51
C HIS A 67 -8.45 7.74 -2.30
N HIS A 68 -8.43 8.31 -1.10
CA HIS A 68 -8.37 7.54 0.14
C HIS A 68 -9.76 7.08 0.61
N HIS A 69 -9.77 5.92 1.27
CA HIS A 69 -10.87 5.42 2.10
C HIS A 69 -10.32 5.10 3.48
N LEU A 70 -11.12 5.33 4.52
CA LEU A 70 -10.79 4.94 5.90
C LEU A 70 -11.82 3.92 6.37
N ILE A 71 -11.31 2.79 6.88
CA ILE A 71 -12.11 1.71 7.45
C ILE A 71 -11.94 1.79 8.97
N ILE A 72 -13.05 1.89 9.69
CA ILE A 72 -13.09 2.10 11.14
C ILE A 72 -13.92 0.98 11.74
N ASP A 73 -13.34 0.20 12.64
CA ASP A 73 -14.03 -0.88 13.36
C ASP A 73 -14.86 -1.81 12.46
N ALA A 74 -14.34 -2.12 11.28
CA ALA A 74 -14.99 -2.97 10.29
C ALA A 74 -13.99 -3.85 9.55
N GLU A 75 -14.50 -4.89 8.90
CA GLU A 75 -13.69 -5.82 8.10
C GLU A 75 -13.21 -5.16 6.80
N LEU A 76 -12.13 -5.69 6.23
CA LEU A 76 -11.68 -5.29 4.91
C LEU A 76 -12.71 -5.75 3.87
N PRO A 77 -13.27 -4.84 3.04
CA PRO A 77 -14.23 -5.23 2.01
C PRO A 77 -13.52 -5.96 0.86
N ALA A 78 -14.30 -6.60 0.00
CA ALA A 78 -13.76 -7.22 -1.20
C ALA A 78 -13.04 -6.18 -2.08
N LEU A 79 -11.72 -6.34 -2.28
CA LEU A 79 -10.88 -5.37 -2.99
C LEU A 79 -11.23 -5.20 -4.48
N SER A 80 -12.02 -6.12 -5.03
CA SER A 80 -12.51 -6.06 -6.41
C SER A 80 -13.84 -5.34 -6.58
N LEU A 81 -14.48 -4.92 -5.48
CA LEU A 81 -15.77 -4.24 -5.48
C LEU A 81 -15.63 -2.81 -4.96
N PRO A 82 -16.59 -1.93 -5.30
CA PRO A 82 -16.67 -0.61 -4.68
C PRO A 82 -16.75 -0.73 -3.15
N ILE A 83 -16.01 0.13 -2.44
CA ILE A 83 -16.11 0.22 -0.98
C ILE A 83 -17.52 0.73 -0.60
N PRO A 84 -18.24 0.05 0.31
CA PRO A 84 -19.53 0.51 0.80
C PRO A 84 -19.42 1.92 1.38
N ALA A 85 -20.47 2.74 1.31
CA ALA A 85 -20.51 4.00 2.04
C ALA A 85 -21.31 3.78 3.34
N SER A 86 -20.64 3.89 4.49
CA SER A 86 -21.28 3.84 5.81
C SER A 86 -20.47 4.63 6.83
N GLU A 87 -20.91 4.65 8.09
CA GLU A 87 -20.17 5.26 9.19
C GLU A 87 -18.79 4.60 9.42
N ASN A 88 -18.64 3.32 9.09
CA ASN A 88 -17.40 2.55 9.24
C ASN A 88 -16.53 2.56 7.98
N TYR A 89 -17.08 2.94 6.83
CA TYR A 89 -16.39 3.00 5.53
C TYR A 89 -16.48 4.42 4.98
N VAL A 90 -15.50 5.26 5.34
CA VAL A 90 -15.52 6.70 5.10
C VAL A 90 -14.78 7.04 3.81
N HIS A 91 -15.39 7.86 2.96
CA HIS A 91 -14.88 8.21 1.62
C HIS A 91 -14.21 9.59 1.59
N PHE A 92 -12.99 9.66 1.04
CA PHE A 92 -12.25 10.91 0.79
C PHE A 92 -12.16 11.21 -0.70
N GLY A 93 -13.31 11.18 -1.38
CA GLY A 93 -13.42 11.26 -2.83
C GLY A 93 -13.05 12.61 -3.47
N LYS A 94 -12.64 13.63 -2.72
CA LYS A 94 -12.14 14.90 -3.27
C LYS A 94 -10.61 14.94 -3.33
N GLY A 95 -9.93 13.84 -3.02
CA GLY A 95 -8.48 13.78 -2.95
C GLY A 95 -7.94 14.40 -1.65
N GLN A 96 -8.63 14.19 -0.53
CA GLN A 96 -8.16 14.68 0.77
C GLN A 96 -7.01 13.82 1.31
N ASP A 97 -5.96 14.46 1.82
CA ASP A 97 -4.81 13.82 2.45
C ASP A 97 -4.92 13.78 3.99
N ARG A 98 -5.95 14.43 4.55
CA ARG A 98 -6.19 14.52 5.99
C ARG A 98 -7.66 14.75 6.33
N THR A 99 -8.04 14.41 7.56
CA THR A 99 -9.31 14.78 8.16
C THR A 99 -9.19 14.96 9.66
N LEU A 100 -10.08 15.75 10.24
CA LEU A 100 -10.33 15.76 11.68
C LEU A 100 -11.38 14.68 11.97
N TYR A 101 -11.14 13.84 12.97
CA TYR A 101 -12.06 12.82 13.46
C TYR A 101 -12.38 13.08 14.93
#